data_AF-A0AA88S5X1-F1
#
_entry.id   AF-A0AA88S5X1-F1
#
_cell.length_a   1.000
_cell.length_b   1.000
_cell.length_c   1.000
_cell.angle_alpha   90.00
_cell.angle_beta   90.00
_cell.angle_gamma   90.00
#
_symmetry.space_group_name_H-M   'P 1'
#
loop_
_entity.id
_entity.type
_entity.pdbx_description
1 polymer ?
#
loop_
_entity_poly.entity_id
_entity_poly.type
_entity_poly.pdbx_seq_one_letter_code
_entity_poly.pdbx_strand_id
1 'polypeptide(L)'
;MGNLLGSWRFKEPSTVEECDSTWGSDSESDEQPAAEDDSGISDSVSPADTSPQLTDSPESAPKMKRSFYAARDLYKYRHSYPNYRRLRQPNEYRNLRFYLNKIPLVPDGIYIEEILTKWRADYDKLEHNHTYIQWLFPLREQGLNFYAHELTQEEIKEFQSTREAKRRFLAAYCLMLDFYGIKLLDKSGNVARASNWQERFQHLNESQHNYLRITRILKSLGELGYEAFKAPLVRLFLEESLCHNTLPNMQHSVLEYYVYTIRLPATRRRLLRFARQHYRPAHAFLWGPPPKKRGGSVCSGGGVGAGSSGIRAPAPTPQHQRRREESITSANSGIFVSPQEAAMCQDFTAGALKGYTGLVSNMAGLEGAPVVAGARGERNEYNEVVPL
;
A
#
# COMPACT_ATOMS: atom_id res chain seq x y z
N MET A 1 40.28 21.23 23.63
CA MET A 1 39.17 20.49 24.28
C MET A 1 38.31 19.91 23.18
N GLY A 2 37.91 18.63 23.30
CA GLY A 2 37.55 17.76 22.18
C GLY A 2 36.25 18.09 21.44
N ASN A 3 36.28 17.87 20.13
CA ASN A 3 35.10 17.78 19.28
C ASN A 3 34.34 16.48 19.58
N LEU A 4 33.23 16.59 20.29
CA LEU A 4 32.18 15.58 20.38
C LEU A 4 31.25 15.71 19.16
N LEU A 5 31.76 15.43 17.96
CA LEU A 5 30.87 14.98 16.89
C LEU A 5 30.62 13.48 17.12
N GLY A 6 29.62 13.19 17.95
CA GLY A 6 29.04 11.86 18.00
C GLY A 6 28.63 11.49 16.58
N SER A 7 29.34 10.53 15.99
CA SER A 7 28.90 9.84 14.80
C SER A 7 27.58 9.16 15.16
N TRP A 8 26.46 9.77 14.78
CA TRP A 8 25.16 9.12 14.80
C TRP A 8 25.24 7.98 13.78
N ARG A 9 25.79 6.83 14.19
CA ARG A 9 25.67 5.62 13.40
C ARG A 9 24.19 5.33 13.30
N PHE A 10 23.65 5.39 12.09
CA PHE A 10 22.29 4.95 11.81
C PHE A 10 22.20 3.49 12.28
N LYS A 11 21.58 3.26 13.44
CA LYS A 11 21.37 1.90 13.94
C LYS A 11 20.21 1.32 13.13
N GLU A 12 20.46 0.27 12.34
CA GLU A 12 19.38 -0.43 11.67
C GLU A 12 18.42 -1.03 12.72
N PRO A 13 17.10 -0.91 12.53
CA PRO A 13 16.13 -1.48 13.46
C PRO A 13 16.23 -3.01 13.45
N SER A 14 16.10 -3.59 14.63
CA SER A 14 16.24 -5.01 14.94
C SER A 14 14.94 -5.69 15.33
N THR A 15 13.88 -4.91 15.58
CA THR A 15 12.55 -5.40 15.96
C THR A 15 11.44 -4.82 15.08
N VAL A 16 10.25 -5.44 15.10
CA VAL A 16 9.07 -4.93 14.39
C VAL A 16 8.66 -3.57 14.97
N GLU A 17 8.74 -3.42 16.28
CA GLU A 17 8.38 -2.22 17.02
C GLU A 17 9.31 -1.05 16.68
N GLU A 18 10.61 -1.30 16.50
CA GLU A 18 11.57 -0.28 16.03
C GLU A 18 11.31 0.12 14.56
N CYS A 19 10.77 -0.79 13.74
CA CYS A 19 10.42 -0.52 12.35
C CYS A 19 9.09 0.24 12.19
N ASP A 20 8.15 0.03 13.10
CA ASP A 20 6.78 0.53 13.02
C ASP A 20 6.57 1.80 13.87
N SER A 21 6.77 2.95 13.24
CA SER A 21 6.52 4.27 13.85
C SER A 21 5.05 4.69 13.90
N THR A 22 4.09 3.83 13.57
CA THR A 22 2.66 4.21 13.45
C THR A 22 2.07 4.76 14.75
N TRP A 23 2.53 4.23 15.88
CA TRP A 23 2.05 4.56 17.22
C TRP A 23 3.10 5.26 18.09
N GLY A 24 4.23 5.68 17.50
CA GLY A 24 5.30 6.37 18.21
C GLY A 24 5.06 7.89 18.26
N SER A 25 4.71 8.40 19.44
CA SER A 25 4.46 9.82 19.77
C SER A 25 3.03 10.31 19.51
N ASP A 26 2.25 10.38 20.60
CA ASP A 26 0.95 11.03 20.66
C ASP A 26 1.14 12.55 20.81
N SER A 27 0.65 13.32 19.84
CA SER A 27 0.15 14.68 20.08
C SER A 27 -1.32 14.79 19.66
N GLU A 28 -2.03 13.66 19.64
CA GLU A 28 -3.47 13.66 19.38
C GLU A 28 -4.14 13.01 20.57
N SER A 29 -4.82 13.86 21.36
CA SER A 29 -5.75 13.49 22.40
C SER A 29 -6.77 12.49 21.86
N ASP A 30 -6.85 11.33 22.51
CA ASP A 30 -7.89 10.33 22.28
C ASP A 30 -9.28 10.98 22.49
N GLU A 31 -9.93 11.42 21.43
CA GLU A 31 -11.39 11.57 21.44
C GLU A 31 -12.00 10.18 21.26
N GLN A 32 -12.16 9.49 22.38
CA GLN A 32 -13.12 8.39 22.50
C GLN A 32 -14.46 8.98 22.99
N PRO A 33 -15.61 8.62 22.40
CA PRO A 33 -16.90 8.99 22.95
C PRO A 33 -17.07 8.30 24.31
N ALA A 34 -17.45 9.09 25.31
CA ALA A 34 -17.67 8.65 26.69
C ALA A 34 -18.71 7.52 26.74
N ALA A 35 -18.35 6.40 27.36
CA ALA A 35 -19.31 5.40 27.80
C ALA A 35 -19.81 5.84 29.19
N GLU A 36 -21.13 5.97 29.29
CA GLU A 36 -21.83 6.29 30.52
C GLU A 36 -21.67 5.15 31.55
N ASP A 37 -21.54 5.59 32.79
CA ASP A 37 -21.40 4.85 34.04
C ASP A 37 -22.68 4.07 34.35
N ASP A 38 -22.54 2.77 34.68
CA ASP A 38 -23.53 2.08 35.51
C ASP A 38 -22.83 1.14 36.48
N SER A 39 -22.89 1.54 37.75
CA SER A 39 -22.66 0.77 38.98
C SER A 39 -23.38 -0.58 38.93
N GLY A 40 -22.81 -1.73 39.28
CA GLY A 40 -22.23 -2.06 40.58
C GLY A 40 -22.97 -3.28 41.14
N ILE A 41 -22.23 -4.28 41.61
CA ILE A 41 -22.50 -5.12 42.79
C ILE A 41 -21.57 -6.34 42.75
N SER A 42 -20.78 -6.43 43.81
CA SER A 42 -19.93 -7.55 44.22
C SER A 42 -20.79 -8.58 44.91
N ASP A 43 -20.60 -9.87 44.63
CA ASP A 43 -20.76 -10.89 45.65
C ASP A 43 -19.84 -12.10 45.41
N SER A 44 -19.15 -12.47 46.48
CA SER A 44 -18.19 -13.56 46.57
C SER A 44 -18.86 -14.75 47.25
N VAL A 45 -18.89 -15.94 46.63
CA VAL A 45 -18.94 -17.20 47.38
C VAL A 45 -18.34 -18.34 46.56
N SER A 46 -17.33 -19.01 47.12
CA SER A 46 -16.95 -20.40 46.80
C SER A 46 -17.47 -21.31 47.94
N PRO A 47 -17.69 -22.62 47.72
CA PRO A 47 -16.57 -23.55 47.90
C PRO A 47 -16.56 -24.75 46.93
N ALA A 48 -15.50 -25.53 47.11
CA ALA A 48 -14.92 -26.58 46.29
C ALA A 48 -15.83 -27.77 45.95
N ASP A 49 -15.48 -28.45 44.84
CA ASP A 49 -15.35 -29.90 44.85
C ASP A 49 -14.24 -30.38 43.90
N THR A 50 -13.52 -31.40 44.34
CA THR A 50 -12.23 -31.86 43.79
C THR A 50 -12.41 -33.27 43.25
N SER A 51 -12.05 -33.54 41.99
CA SER A 51 -11.67 -34.88 41.50
C SER A 51 -10.96 -34.79 40.13
N PRO A 52 -10.10 -35.76 39.77
CA PRO A 52 -8.81 -35.46 39.18
C PRO A 52 -8.71 -35.71 37.65
N GLN A 53 -7.92 -34.83 37.03
CA GLN A 53 -6.88 -35.15 36.04
C GLN A 53 -7.27 -35.87 34.73
N LEU A 54 -7.49 -35.06 33.69
CA LEU A 54 -6.97 -35.32 32.34
C LEU A 54 -6.40 -33.99 31.82
N THR A 55 -5.12 -33.77 32.07
CA THR A 55 -4.38 -32.61 31.56
C THR A 55 -3.94 -32.89 30.13
N ASP A 56 -4.87 -32.79 29.18
CA ASP A 56 -4.49 -32.45 27.81
C ASP A 56 -4.36 -30.93 27.76
N SER A 57 -3.12 -30.45 27.92
CA SER A 57 -2.76 -29.10 27.52
C SER A 57 -3.12 -28.96 26.04
N PRO A 58 -4.04 -28.07 25.64
CA PRO A 58 -4.15 -27.75 24.23
C PRO A 58 -2.83 -27.09 23.86
N GLU A 59 -2.07 -27.74 22.98
CA GLU A 59 -0.93 -27.13 22.29
C GLU A 59 -1.37 -25.73 21.89
N SER A 60 -0.77 -24.72 22.53
CA SER A 60 -1.12 -23.34 22.28
C SER A 60 -0.85 -23.09 20.81
N ALA A 61 -1.92 -22.95 20.01
CA ALA A 61 -1.81 -22.63 18.60
C ALA A 61 -0.78 -21.51 18.43
N PRO A 62 0.15 -21.63 17.46
CA PRO A 62 1.24 -20.67 17.31
C PRO A 62 0.65 -19.27 17.22
N LYS A 63 0.94 -18.43 18.22
CA LYS A 63 0.49 -17.04 18.23
C LYS A 63 1.06 -16.37 16.99
N MET A 64 0.20 -16.02 16.04
CA MET A 64 0.56 -15.30 14.83
C MET A 64 1.34 -14.04 15.24
N LYS A 65 2.55 -13.86 14.70
CA LYS A 65 3.41 -12.70 14.97
C LYS A 65 3.54 -11.90 13.69
N ARG A 66 3.74 -10.59 13.86
CA ARG A 66 4.09 -9.72 12.74
C ARG A 66 5.45 -10.11 12.16
N SER A 67 5.56 -9.97 10.84
CA SER A 67 6.75 -10.27 10.06
C SER A 67 7.79 -9.17 10.21
N PHE A 68 8.92 -9.51 10.83
CA PHE A 68 10.08 -8.61 10.90
C PHE A 68 10.61 -8.23 9.52
N TYR A 69 10.57 -9.16 8.56
CA TYR A 69 11.01 -8.88 7.18
C TYR A 69 10.14 -7.81 6.50
N ALA A 70 8.81 -7.91 6.64
CA ALA A 70 7.87 -6.92 6.11
C ALA A 70 8.07 -5.55 6.77
N ALA A 71 8.15 -5.54 8.11
CA ALA A 71 8.35 -4.33 8.88
C ALA A 71 9.66 -3.62 8.49
N ARG A 72 10.76 -4.36 8.34
CA ARG A 72 12.07 -3.85 7.95
C ARG A 72 12.10 -3.32 6.52
N ASP A 73 11.50 -4.03 5.56
CA ASP A 73 11.41 -3.57 4.16
C ASP A 73 10.68 -2.21 4.09
N LEU A 74 9.51 -2.12 4.71
CA LEU A 74 8.70 -0.92 4.65
C LEU A 74 9.27 0.20 5.51
N TYR A 75 10.04 -0.12 6.56
CA TYR A 75 10.86 0.87 7.25
C TYR A 75 11.89 1.49 6.31
N LYS A 76 12.67 0.68 5.57
CA LYS A 76 13.67 1.18 4.61
C LYS A 76 13.04 2.07 3.54
N TYR A 77 11.88 1.65 3.02
CA TYR A 77 11.09 2.43 2.09
C TYR A 77 10.66 3.80 2.65
N ARG A 78 10.07 3.82 3.85
CA ARG A 78 9.57 5.07 4.47
C ARG A 78 10.70 6.04 4.85
N HIS A 79 11.91 5.52 5.09
CA HIS A 79 13.11 6.31 5.42
C HIS A 79 13.98 6.61 4.20
N SER A 80 13.40 6.51 2.99
CA SER A 80 14.05 6.91 1.76
C SER A 80 15.37 6.20 1.48
N TYR A 81 15.49 4.92 1.86
CA TYR A 81 16.64 4.07 1.56
C TYR A 81 17.98 4.75 1.92
N PRO A 82 18.34 4.85 3.21
CA PRO A 82 19.48 5.64 3.69
C PRO A 82 20.86 5.17 3.16
N ASN A 83 20.91 4.04 2.45
CA ASN A 83 22.12 3.54 1.81
C ASN A 83 22.43 4.38 0.55
N TYR A 84 23.48 5.19 0.67
CA TYR A 84 23.98 6.05 -0.40
C TYR A 84 24.39 5.23 -1.63
N ARG A 85 23.84 5.58 -2.79
CA ARG A 85 24.26 5.04 -4.09
C ARG A 85 24.84 6.15 -4.95
N ARG A 86 25.75 5.77 -5.84
CA ARG A 86 26.52 6.66 -6.72
C ARG A 86 25.59 7.55 -7.54
N LEU A 87 25.92 8.85 -7.61
CA LEU A 87 25.28 9.80 -8.52
C LEU A 87 25.42 9.31 -9.97
N ARG A 88 24.33 9.42 -10.74
CA ARG A 88 24.28 9.04 -12.15
C ARG A 88 24.11 10.27 -13.03
N GLN A 89 24.67 10.22 -14.23
CA GLN A 89 24.43 11.26 -15.22
C GLN A 89 23.05 11.09 -15.88
N PRO A 90 22.41 12.15 -16.40
CA PRO A 90 21.07 12.05 -16.98
C PRO A 90 20.92 11.04 -18.13
N ASN A 91 21.99 10.80 -18.89
CA ASN A 91 21.99 9.78 -19.95
C ASN A 91 21.91 8.33 -19.42
N GLU A 92 22.19 8.12 -18.13
CA GLU A 92 22.10 6.84 -17.41
C GLU A 92 20.74 6.62 -16.72
N TYR A 93 19.83 7.59 -16.76
CA TYR A 93 18.47 7.47 -16.19
C TYR A 93 17.60 6.55 -17.04
N ARG A 94 17.83 5.24 -16.91
CA ARG A 94 17.17 4.22 -17.74
C ARG A 94 15.66 4.21 -17.55
N ASN A 95 15.17 4.36 -16.31
CA ASN A 95 13.73 4.36 -16.05
C ASN A 95 13.08 5.57 -16.72
N LEU A 96 13.67 6.76 -16.56
CA LEU A 96 13.17 7.95 -17.25
C LEU A 96 13.22 7.80 -18.77
N ARG A 97 14.32 7.28 -19.33
CA ARG A 97 14.44 7.05 -20.77
C ARG A 97 13.41 6.05 -21.31
N PHE A 98 13.10 5.01 -20.55
CA PHE A 98 12.01 4.07 -20.87
C PHE A 98 10.67 4.81 -20.87
N TYR A 99 10.41 5.62 -19.86
CA TYR A 99 9.21 6.47 -19.76
C TYR A 99 9.12 7.56 -20.83
N LEU A 100 10.25 7.98 -21.40
CA LEU A 100 10.33 8.87 -22.56
C LEU A 100 10.22 8.12 -23.90
N ASN A 101 9.97 6.80 -23.86
CA ASN A 101 9.92 5.93 -25.04
C ASN A 101 11.23 5.90 -25.84
N LYS A 102 12.38 6.24 -25.22
CA LYS A 102 13.70 6.32 -25.87
C LYS A 102 14.46 4.98 -25.85
N ILE A 103 14.08 4.09 -24.94
CA ILE A 103 14.64 2.74 -24.84
C ILE A 103 13.49 1.76 -24.58
N PRO A 104 13.58 0.52 -25.07
CA PRO A 104 12.65 -0.54 -24.70
C PRO A 104 12.98 -1.11 -23.32
N LEU A 105 12.03 -1.84 -22.75
CA LEU A 105 12.31 -2.74 -21.63
C LEU A 105 13.19 -3.90 -22.10
N VAL A 106 14.05 -4.37 -21.21
CA VAL A 106 14.99 -5.47 -21.45
C VAL A 106 14.63 -6.63 -20.51
N PRO A 107 14.67 -7.90 -20.98
CA PRO A 107 15.19 -8.36 -22.27
C PRO A 107 14.23 -8.29 -23.47
N ASP A 108 12.93 -8.10 -23.25
CA ASP A 108 11.93 -8.38 -24.29
C ASP A 108 11.86 -7.36 -25.46
N GLY A 109 12.55 -6.22 -25.37
CA GLY A 109 12.62 -5.24 -26.45
C GLY A 109 11.33 -4.43 -26.66
N ILE A 110 10.43 -4.39 -25.68
CA ILE A 110 9.11 -3.75 -25.79
C ILE A 110 9.15 -2.31 -25.26
N TYR A 111 8.60 -1.38 -26.04
CA TYR A 111 8.49 0.03 -25.67
C TYR A 111 7.28 0.29 -24.75
N ILE A 112 7.36 1.32 -23.90
CA ILE A 112 6.28 1.67 -22.97
C ILE A 112 4.98 1.97 -23.71
N GLU A 113 5.04 2.63 -24.87
CA GLU A 113 3.84 2.92 -25.65
C GLU A 113 3.14 1.66 -26.14
N GLU A 114 3.89 0.63 -26.51
CA GLU A 114 3.32 -0.65 -26.91
C GLU A 114 2.56 -1.29 -25.75
N ILE A 115 3.14 -1.31 -24.54
CA ILE A 115 2.45 -1.83 -23.36
C ILE A 115 1.15 -1.04 -23.11
N LEU A 116 1.25 0.30 -23.11
CA LEU A 116 0.13 1.18 -22.77
C LEU A 116 -1.00 1.21 -23.81
N THR A 117 -0.76 0.73 -25.03
CA THR A 117 -1.73 0.74 -26.12
C THR A 117 -2.21 -0.67 -26.47
N LYS A 118 -1.30 -1.61 -26.68
CA LYS A 118 -1.62 -2.95 -27.19
C LYS A 118 -1.99 -3.95 -26.09
N TRP A 119 -1.60 -3.72 -24.84
CA TRP A 119 -1.83 -4.69 -23.74
C TRP A 119 -3.05 -4.34 -22.88
N ARG A 120 -3.80 -3.29 -23.25
CA ARG A 120 -5.05 -2.95 -22.59
C ARG A 120 -6.06 -4.09 -22.79
N ALA A 121 -6.69 -4.52 -21.70
CA ALA A 121 -7.61 -5.65 -21.66
C ALA A 121 -7.00 -7.01 -22.07
N ASP A 122 -5.70 -7.09 -22.35
CA ASP A 122 -4.98 -8.36 -22.58
C ASP A 122 -4.44 -8.88 -21.24
N TYR A 123 -5.35 -9.42 -20.43
CA TYR A 123 -5.06 -9.83 -19.06
C TYR A 123 -4.13 -11.03 -18.99
N ASP A 124 -4.21 -11.96 -19.94
CA ASP A 124 -3.32 -13.12 -20.00
C ASP A 124 -1.87 -12.68 -20.19
N LYS A 125 -1.64 -11.71 -21.08
CA LYS A 125 -0.30 -11.16 -21.31
C LYS A 125 0.25 -10.43 -20.09
N LEU A 126 -0.58 -9.68 -19.38
CA LEU A 126 -0.20 -9.00 -18.14
C LEU A 126 0.09 -9.98 -17.01
N GLU A 127 -0.61 -11.11 -16.96
CA GLU A 127 -0.38 -12.10 -15.92
C GLU A 127 0.95 -12.82 -16.11
N HIS A 128 1.21 -13.35 -17.30
CA HIS A 128 2.35 -14.24 -17.57
C HIS A 128 3.68 -13.51 -17.80
N ASN A 129 3.67 -12.25 -18.27
CA ASN A 129 4.91 -11.49 -18.41
C ASN A 129 5.29 -10.87 -17.04
N HIS A 130 6.49 -11.20 -16.53
CA HIS A 130 6.96 -10.67 -15.24
C HIS A 130 8.01 -9.56 -15.37
N THR A 131 8.54 -9.31 -16.57
CA THR A 131 9.66 -8.36 -16.77
C THR A 131 9.17 -6.91 -16.72
N TYR A 132 7.98 -6.65 -17.24
CA TYR A 132 7.45 -5.30 -17.45
C TYR A 132 7.16 -4.57 -16.14
N ILE A 133 6.70 -5.27 -15.09
CA ILE A 133 6.24 -4.65 -13.85
C ILE A 133 7.36 -3.84 -13.19
N GLN A 134 8.60 -4.26 -13.37
CA GLN A 134 9.75 -3.60 -12.78
C GLN A 134 10.12 -2.30 -13.46
N TRP A 135 9.90 -2.23 -14.78
CA TRP A 135 10.08 -1.05 -15.60
C TRP A 135 8.91 -0.08 -15.46
N LEU A 136 7.66 -0.57 -15.39
CA LEU A 136 6.50 0.28 -15.15
C LEU A 136 6.49 0.87 -13.73
N PHE A 137 6.89 0.12 -12.71
CA PHE A 137 6.86 0.61 -11.33
C PHE A 137 8.27 0.53 -10.72
N PRO A 138 9.19 1.41 -11.15
CA PRO A 138 10.57 1.36 -10.69
C PRO A 138 10.65 1.79 -9.22
N LEU A 139 11.66 1.26 -8.50
CA LEU A 139 11.92 1.50 -7.08
C LEU A 139 13.41 1.78 -6.87
N ARG A 140 13.80 2.20 -5.66
CA ARG A 140 15.21 2.35 -5.24
C ARG A 140 15.83 1.06 -4.69
N GLU A 141 15.15 -0.06 -4.91
CA GLU A 141 15.56 -1.40 -4.49
C GLU A 141 15.57 -2.35 -5.68
N GLN A 142 16.57 -3.23 -5.71
CA GLN A 142 16.74 -4.17 -6.82
C GLN A 142 15.62 -5.19 -6.78
N GLY A 143 14.91 -5.30 -7.90
CA GLY A 143 13.96 -6.38 -8.12
C GLY A 143 14.64 -7.58 -8.78
N LEU A 144 13.82 -8.60 -9.09
CA LEU A 144 14.26 -9.81 -9.80
C LEU A 144 14.76 -9.55 -11.24
N ASN A 145 14.39 -8.44 -11.88
CA ASN A 145 14.88 -8.08 -13.20
C ASN A 145 16.14 -7.21 -13.04
N PHE A 146 17.31 -7.81 -13.22
CA PHE A 146 18.60 -7.11 -13.12
C PHE A 146 18.78 -6.00 -14.17
N TYR A 147 18.00 -6.00 -15.24
CA TYR A 147 18.04 -4.94 -16.25
C TYR A 147 17.25 -3.69 -15.85
N ALA A 148 16.25 -3.83 -14.98
CA ALA A 148 15.51 -2.70 -14.42
C ALA A 148 16.37 -2.04 -13.33
N HIS A 149 16.88 -0.84 -13.63
CA HIS A 149 17.86 -0.19 -12.77
C HIS A 149 17.22 0.50 -11.57
N GLU A 150 18.02 0.52 -10.50
CA GLU A 150 17.82 1.31 -9.28
C GLU A 150 17.33 2.73 -9.58
N LEU A 151 16.17 3.21 -9.11
CA LEU A 151 15.90 4.65 -9.13
C LEU A 151 16.97 5.39 -8.30
N THR A 152 17.38 6.57 -8.75
CA THR A 152 18.14 7.51 -7.93
C THR A 152 17.27 8.69 -7.54
N GLN A 153 17.69 9.46 -6.53
CA GLN A 153 16.93 10.62 -6.07
C GLN A 153 16.86 11.71 -7.16
N GLU A 154 17.91 11.84 -7.96
CA GLU A 154 18.02 12.75 -9.08
C GLU A 154 17.13 12.31 -10.24
N GLU A 155 17.12 11.01 -10.58
CA GLU A 155 16.22 10.45 -11.59
C GLU A 155 14.75 10.66 -11.19
N ILE A 156 14.40 10.48 -9.91
CA ILE A 156 13.05 10.75 -9.40
C ILE A 156 12.68 12.22 -9.59
N LYS A 157 13.58 13.16 -9.27
CA LYS A 157 13.32 14.60 -9.43
C LYS A 157 13.08 14.94 -10.90
N GLU A 158 13.90 14.42 -11.81
CA GLU A 158 13.75 14.66 -13.24
C GLU A 158 12.49 14.00 -13.82
N PHE A 159 12.14 12.81 -13.32
CA PHE A 159 10.87 12.17 -13.64
C PHE A 159 9.68 13.05 -13.24
N GLN A 160 9.73 13.58 -12.03
CA GLN A 160 8.70 14.46 -11.49
C GLN A 160 8.70 15.87 -12.12
N SER A 161 9.71 16.27 -12.88
CA SER A 161 9.66 17.49 -13.71
C SER A 161 9.16 17.22 -15.14
N THR A 162 9.21 15.96 -15.59
CA THR A 162 8.87 15.56 -16.96
C THR A 162 7.38 15.25 -17.12
N ARG A 163 6.65 16.12 -17.83
CA ARG A 163 5.19 15.96 -18.09
C ARG A 163 4.85 14.62 -18.75
N GLU A 164 5.62 14.22 -19.75
CA GLU A 164 5.33 13.01 -20.52
C GLU A 164 5.56 11.72 -19.70
N ALA A 165 6.58 11.70 -18.85
CA ALA A 165 6.84 10.59 -17.94
C ALA A 165 5.69 10.40 -16.94
N LYS A 166 5.21 11.50 -16.33
CA LYS A 166 4.02 11.49 -15.46
C LYS A 166 2.77 10.97 -16.17
N ARG A 167 2.53 11.42 -17.42
CA ARG A 167 1.39 10.99 -18.22
C ARG A 167 1.41 9.48 -18.45
N ARG A 168 2.56 8.93 -18.87
CA ARG A 168 2.71 7.48 -19.09
C ARG A 168 2.68 6.69 -17.78
N PHE A 169 3.15 7.26 -16.67
CA PHE A 169 3.06 6.62 -15.34
C PHE A 169 1.62 6.46 -14.88
N LEU A 170 0.81 7.50 -15.00
CA LEU A 170 -0.62 7.41 -14.71
C LEU A 170 -1.33 6.43 -15.65
N ALA A 171 -0.96 6.40 -16.94
CA ALA A 171 -1.51 5.42 -17.86
C ALA A 171 -1.14 3.97 -17.46
N ALA A 172 0.09 3.73 -16.99
CA ALA A 172 0.53 2.44 -16.48
C ALA A 172 -0.24 2.05 -15.21
N TYR A 173 -0.45 3.01 -14.30
CA TYR A 173 -1.25 2.79 -13.10
C TYR A 173 -2.70 2.42 -13.44
N CYS A 174 -3.35 3.16 -14.32
CA CYS A 174 -4.71 2.82 -14.77
C CYS A 174 -4.79 1.45 -15.46
N LEU A 175 -3.78 1.10 -16.26
CA LEU A 175 -3.70 -0.22 -16.90
C LEU A 175 -3.62 -1.35 -15.87
N MET A 176 -2.81 -1.18 -14.82
CA MET A 176 -2.73 -2.18 -13.74
C MET A 176 -3.98 -2.20 -12.85
N LEU A 177 -4.60 -1.05 -12.59
CA LEU A 177 -5.88 -1.03 -11.87
C LEU A 177 -6.95 -1.83 -12.62
N ASP A 178 -7.08 -1.60 -13.93
CA ASP A 178 -8.05 -2.30 -14.78
C ASP A 178 -7.80 -3.82 -14.77
N PHE A 179 -6.53 -4.22 -14.86
CA PHE A 179 -6.11 -5.62 -14.72
C PHE A 179 -6.53 -6.26 -13.39
N TYR A 180 -6.59 -5.47 -12.31
CA TYR A 180 -7.08 -5.91 -10.99
C TYR A 180 -8.59 -5.75 -10.81
N GLY A 181 -9.34 -5.29 -11.82
CA GLY A 181 -10.78 -5.06 -11.71
C GLY A 181 -11.12 -3.76 -10.95
N ILE A 182 -10.24 -2.78 -10.99
CA ILE A 182 -10.35 -1.49 -10.29
C ILE A 182 -10.25 -0.37 -11.34
N LYS A 183 -10.95 0.74 -11.11
CA LYS A 183 -10.85 1.93 -11.94
C LYS A 183 -10.45 3.14 -11.11
N LEU A 184 -9.65 4.02 -11.71
CA LEU A 184 -9.33 5.35 -11.18
C LEU A 184 -10.50 6.29 -11.48
N LEU A 185 -10.97 7.02 -10.47
CA LEU A 185 -12.10 7.93 -10.58
C LEU A 185 -11.67 9.37 -10.86
N ASP A 186 -10.57 9.81 -10.25
CA ASP A 186 -10.14 11.21 -10.31
C ASP A 186 -8.62 11.38 -10.14
N LYS A 187 -8.19 12.64 -10.27
CA LYS A 187 -6.80 13.07 -10.09
C LYS A 187 -6.34 13.07 -8.63
N SER A 188 -7.26 12.90 -7.67
CA SER A 188 -6.94 12.78 -6.23
C SER A 188 -6.51 11.37 -5.87
N GLY A 189 -6.70 10.40 -6.78
CA GLY A 189 -6.33 9.01 -6.60
C GLY A 189 -7.47 8.14 -6.07
N ASN A 190 -8.71 8.63 -6.06
CA ASN A 190 -9.85 7.83 -5.65
C ASN A 190 -10.11 6.68 -6.63
N VAL A 191 -10.45 5.51 -6.11
CA VAL A 191 -10.67 4.30 -6.89
C VAL A 191 -12.00 3.65 -6.54
N ALA A 192 -12.53 2.84 -7.46
CA ALA A 192 -13.68 1.97 -7.23
C ALA A 192 -13.53 0.68 -8.02
N ARG A 193 -14.42 -0.29 -7.76
CA ARG A 193 -14.58 -1.48 -8.61
C ARG A 193 -14.82 -1.07 -10.08
N ALA A 194 -14.12 -1.72 -11.00
CA ALA A 194 -14.41 -1.64 -12.44
C ALA A 194 -15.61 -2.52 -12.78
N SER A 195 -16.09 -2.49 -14.03
CA SER A 195 -17.26 -3.28 -14.46
C SER A 195 -17.00 -4.80 -14.46
N ASN A 196 -15.75 -5.21 -14.60
CA ASN A 196 -15.29 -6.60 -14.64
C ASN A 196 -14.75 -7.11 -13.29
N TRP A 197 -15.00 -6.39 -12.18
CA TRP A 197 -14.35 -6.64 -10.89
C TRP A 197 -14.50 -8.08 -10.38
N GLN A 198 -15.63 -8.74 -10.61
CA GLN A 198 -15.91 -10.08 -10.08
C GLN A 198 -14.86 -11.09 -10.55
N GLU A 199 -14.68 -11.19 -11.87
CA GLU A 199 -13.72 -12.10 -12.50
C GLU A 199 -12.28 -11.74 -12.07
N ARG A 200 -11.95 -10.45 -12.09
CA ARG A 200 -10.60 -9.99 -11.76
C ARG A 200 -10.24 -10.21 -10.29
N PHE A 201 -11.20 -10.05 -9.37
CA PHE A 201 -10.99 -10.30 -7.94
C PHE A 201 -10.87 -11.80 -7.65
N GLN A 202 -11.64 -12.64 -8.34
CA GLN A 202 -11.46 -14.09 -8.26
C GLN A 202 -10.03 -14.47 -8.67
N HIS A 203 -9.58 -14.02 -9.84
CA HIS A 203 -8.21 -14.24 -10.29
C HIS A 203 -7.17 -13.70 -9.29
N LEU A 204 -7.41 -12.53 -8.71
CA LEU A 204 -6.49 -11.94 -7.73
C LEU A 204 -6.37 -12.76 -6.44
N ASN A 205 -7.43 -13.47 -6.02
CA ASN A 205 -7.37 -14.41 -4.89
C ASN A 205 -6.50 -15.64 -5.17
N GLU A 206 -6.40 -16.05 -6.43
CA GLU A 206 -5.68 -17.25 -6.87
C GLU A 206 -4.20 -16.94 -7.19
N SER A 207 -3.91 -15.72 -7.65
CA SER A 207 -2.58 -15.31 -8.10
C SER A 207 -1.80 -14.47 -7.08
N GLN A 208 -1.24 -15.11 -6.05
CA GLN A 208 -0.56 -14.44 -4.94
C GLN A 208 0.66 -13.57 -5.35
N HIS A 209 1.33 -13.86 -6.46
CA HIS A 209 2.44 -13.04 -6.94
C HIS A 209 1.99 -11.61 -7.32
N ASN A 210 0.71 -11.42 -7.66
CA ASN A 210 0.13 -10.10 -7.87
C ASN A 210 0.12 -9.27 -6.58
N TYR A 211 0.13 -9.89 -5.39
CA TYR A 211 0.26 -9.14 -4.14
C TYR A 211 1.62 -8.46 -3.99
N LEU A 212 2.68 -9.08 -4.53
CA LEU A 212 4.01 -8.50 -4.60
C LEU A 212 4.05 -7.37 -5.65
N ARG A 213 3.38 -7.56 -6.80
CA ARG A 213 3.22 -6.51 -7.82
C ARG A 213 2.50 -5.28 -7.24
N ILE A 214 1.42 -5.47 -6.48
CA ILE A 214 0.68 -4.38 -5.80
C ILE A 214 1.57 -3.65 -4.79
N THR A 215 2.34 -4.38 -3.97
CA THR A 215 3.31 -3.74 -3.05
C THR A 215 4.29 -2.85 -3.81
N ARG A 216 4.81 -3.32 -4.95
CA ARG A 216 5.71 -2.56 -5.81
C ARG A 216 5.05 -1.30 -6.39
N ILE A 217 3.82 -1.42 -6.89
CA ILE A 217 3.02 -0.29 -7.39
C ILE A 217 2.85 0.76 -6.29
N LEU A 218 2.41 0.34 -5.09
CA LEU A 218 2.24 1.23 -3.94
C LEU A 218 3.54 1.93 -3.54
N LYS A 219 4.66 1.23 -3.49
CA LYS A 219 5.97 1.85 -3.19
C LYS A 219 6.35 2.87 -4.29
N SER A 220 6.17 2.51 -5.56
CA SER A 220 6.52 3.34 -6.72
C SER A 220 5.67 4.61 -6.80
N LEU A 221 4.36 4.52 -6.51
CA LEU A 221 3.47 5.68 -6.37
C LEU A 221 4.07 6.70 -5.41
N GLY A 222 4.58 6.28 -4.25
CA GLY A 222 5.18 7.21 -3.30
C GLY A 222 6.57 7.71 -3.71
N GLU A 223 7.38 6.93 -4.41
CA GLU A 223 8.67 7.40 -4.95
C GLU A 223 8.46 8.49 -6.01
N LEU A 224 7.45 8.34 -6.86
CA LEU A 224 7.21 9.21 -8.01
C LEU A 224 6.21 10.34 -7.74
N GLY A 225 5.87 10.60 -6.47
CA GLY A 225 5.12 11.79 -6.04
C GLY A 225 3.60 11.64 -5.97
N TYR A 226 3.08 10.41 -6.07
CA TYR A 226 1.66 10.06 -6.01
C TYR A 226 1.26 9.44 -4.66
N GLU A 227 1.78 9.97 -3.55
CA GLU A 227 1.51 9.44 -2.20
C GLU A 227 -0.01 9.41 -1.88
N ALA A 228 -0.76 10.41 -2.35
CA ALA A 228 -2.21 10.52 -2.14
C ALA A 228 -3.00 9.34 -2.75
N PHE A 229 -2.47 8.69 -3.80
CA PHE A 229 -3.17 7.63 -4.54
C PHE A 229 -3.18 6.31 -3.77
N LYS A 230 -2.26 6.14 -2.81
CA LYS A 230 -2.13 4.89 -2.06
C LYS A 230 -3.30 4.67 -1.11
N ALA A 231 -3.68 5.70 -0.34
CA ALA A 231 -4.64 5.53 0.73
C ALA A 231 -6.03 5.07 0.23
N PRO A 232 -6.59 5.64 -0.86
CA PRO A 232 -7.83 5.13 -1.45
C PRO A 232 -7.72 3.69 -1.94
N LEU A 233 -6.60 3.32 -2.59
CA LEU A 233 -6.40 1.95 -3.06
C LEU A 233 -6.29 0.95 -1.92
N VAL A 234 -5.49 1.25 -0.88
CA VAL A 234 -5.37 0.41 0.31
C VAL A 234 -6.70 0.31 1.04
N ARG A 235 -7.46 1.41 1.11
CA ARG A 235 -8.78 1.45 1.71
C ARG A 235 -9.76 0.50 1.00
N LEU A 236 -9.79 0.54 -0.34
CA LEU A 236 -10.59 -0.38 -1.14
C LEU A 236 -10.23 -1.84 -0.81
N PHE A 237 -8.95 -2.20 -0.81
CA PHE A 237 -8.53 -3.57 -0.48
C PHE A 237 -8.92 -3.99 0.95
N LEU A 238 -8.89 -3.08 1.93
CA LEU A 238 -9.38 -3.38 3.28
C LEU A 238 -10.89 -3.64 3.29
N GLU A 239 -11.69 -2.85 2.57
CA GLU A 239 -13.14 -3.06 2.46
C GLU A 239 -13.47 -4.40 1.78
N GLU A 240 -12.81 -4.70 0.65
CA GLU A 240 -13.02 -5.93 -0.11
C GLU A 240 -12.62 -7.19 0.68
N SER A 241 -11.51 -7.11 1.41
CA SER A 241 -11.00 -8.25 2.19
C SER A 241 -11.70 -8.45 3.53
N LEU A 242 -12.08 -7.39 4.24
CA LEU A 242 -12.62 -7.48 5.62
C LEU A 242 -14.14 -7.36 5.71
N CYS A 243 -14.79 -6.65 4.78
CA CYS A 243 -16.22 -6.36 4.86
C CYS A 243 -17.02 -7.18 3.85
N HIS A 244 -16.57 -7.19 2.59
CA HIS A 244 -17.31 -7.82 1.49
C HIS A 244 -16.90 -9.28 1.25
N ASN A 245 -15.77 -9.73 1.82
CA ASN A 245 -15.23 -11.07 1.66
C ASN A 245 -15.03 -11.47 0.17
N THR A 246 -14.70 -10.50 -0.67
CA THR A 246 -14.44 -10.68 -2.11
C THR A 246 -12.94 -10.89 -2.39
N LEU A 247 -12.07 -10.40 -1.50
CA LEU A 247 -10.61 -10.59 -1.56
C LEU A 247 -10.03 -11.17 -0.24
N PRO A 248 -10.55 -12.30 0.29
CA PRO A 248 -10.12 -12.84 1.58
C PRO A 248 -8.63 -13.20 1.61
N ASN A 249 -8.08 -13.71 0.50
CA ASN A 249 -6.67 -14.15 0.45
C ASN A 249 -5.68 -12.98 0.50
N MET A 250 -6.14 -11.74 0.29
CA MET A 250 -5.33 -10.53 0.36
C MET A 250 -5.24 -9.96 1.79
N GLN A 251 -6.09 -10.39 2.72
CA GLN A 251 -6.22 -9.81 4.07
C GLN A 251 -4.88 -9.67 4.80
N HIS A 252 -4.03 -10.70 4.74
CA HIS A 252 -2.70 -10.63 5.35
C HIS A 252 -1.81 -9.59 4.65
N SER A 253 -1.76 -9.59 3.31
CA SER A 253 -0.95 -8.64 2.53
C SER A 253 -1.36 -7.19 2.75
N VAL A 254 -2.66 -6.89 2.81
CA VAL A 254 -3.14 -5.52 3.01
C VAL A 254 -2.78 -4.98 4.40
N LEU A 255 -2.89 -5.80 5.44
CA LEU A 255 -2.59 -5.40 6.82
C LEU A 255 -1.09 -5.39 7.10
N GLU A 256 -0.35 -6.38 6.60
CA GLU A 256 1.07 -6.54 6.93
C GLU A 256 1.98 -5.69 6.03
N TYR A 257 1.57 -5.45 4.77
CA TYR A 257 2.36 -4.71 3.80
C TYR A 257 1.71 -3.41 3.34
N TYR A 258 0.49 -3.45 2.80
CA TYR A 258 -0.02 -2.32 2.01
C TYR A 258 -0.26 -1.07 2.84
N VAL A 259 -0.86 -1.20 4.03
CA VAL A 259 -1.02 -0.08 4.98
C VAL A 259 0.32 0.57 5.30
N TYR A 260 1.38 -0.23 5.44
CA TYR A 260 2.70 0.22 5.82
C TYR A 260 3.50 0.84 4.66
N THR A 261 3.00 0.79 3.42
CA THR A 261 3.53 1.59 2.30
C THR A 261 3.19 3.08 2.42
N ILE A 262 2.26 3.46 3.31
CA ILE A 262 1.87 4.85 3.52
C ILE A 262 2.86 5.52 4.47
N ARG A 263 3.41 6.67 4.08
CA ARG A 263 4.45 7.35 4.88
C ARG A 263 3.88 8.01 6.14
N LEU A 264 2.75 8.70 6.03
CA LEU A 264 2.16 9.47 7.12
C LEU A 264 1.56 8.55 8.20
N PRO A 265 2.05 8.58 9.46
CA PRO A 265 1.54 7.74 10.54
C PRO A 265 0.04 7.92 10.81
N ALA A 266 -0.46 9.16 10.77
CA ALA A 266 -1.88 9.45 10.97
C ALA A 266 -2.79 8.73 9.95
N THR A 267 -2.38 8.65 8.69
CA THR A 267 -3.12 7.91 7.66
C THR A 267 -3.09 6.41 7.92
N ARG A 268 -1.94 5.85 8.34
CA ARG A 268 -1.86 4.44 8.74
C ARG A 268 -2.80 4.14 9.91
N ARG A 269 -2.80 4.98 10.95
CA ARG A 269 -3.72 4.83 12.10
C ARG A 269 -5.19 4.81 11.67
N ARG A 270 -5.61 5.72 10.78
CA ARG A 270 -6.99 5.74 10.28
C ARG A 270 -7.37 4.42 9.59
N LEU A 271 -6.50 3.88 8.74
CA LEU A 271 -6.73 2.61 8.05
C LEU A 271 -6.72 1.41 9.02
N LEU A 272 -5.81 1.38 10.00
CA LEU A 272 -5.74 0.31 11.00
C LEU A 272 -6.91 0.34 11.98
N ARG A 273 -7.41 1.53 12.36
CA ARG A 273 -8.63 1.66 13.17
C ARG A 273 -9.84 1.11 12.43
N PHE A 274 -9.97 1.43 11.15
CA PHE A 274 -10.99 0.80 10.31
C PHE A 274 -10.82 -0.72 10.27
N ALA A 275 -9.62 -1.20 9.95
CA ALA A 275 -9.37 -2.64 9.89
C ALA A 275 -9.75 -3.34 11.21
N ARG A 276 -9.40 -2.76 12.36
CA ARG A 276 -9.74 -3.30 13.68
C ARG A 276 -11.24 -3.46 13.91
N GLN A 277 -12.07 -2.54 13.40
CA GLN A 277 -13.52 -2.61 13.55
C GLN A 277 -14.12 -3.81 12.80
N HIS A 278 -13.56 -4.12 11.62
CA HIS A 278 -14.09 -5.13 10.70
C HIS A 278 -13.37 -6.49 10.76
N TYR A 279 -12.15 -6.55 11.29
CA TYR A 279 -11.38 -7.79 11.39
C TYR A 279 -12.04 -8.82 12.32
N ARG A 280 -12.12 -10.08 11.88
CA ARG A 280 -12.66 -11.19 12.68
C ARG A 280 -11.68 -12.37 12.72
N PRO A 281 -11.47 -12.99 13.91
CA PRO A 281 -11.99 -12.58 15.22
C PRO A 281 -11.25 -11.35 15.77
N ALA A 282 -11.96 -10.47 16.49
CA ALA A 282 -11.43 -9.16 16.91
C ALA A 282 -10.19 -9.24 17.83
N HIS A 283 -10.08 -10.29 18.65
CA HIS A 283 -8.96 -10.49 19.57
C HIS A 283 -7.66 -10.89 18.87
N ALA A 284 -7.72 -11.35 17.61
CA ALA A 284 -6.56 -11.75 16.82
C ALA A 284 -5.94 -10.58 16.02
N PHE A 285 -6.44 -9.36 16.19
CA PHE A 285 -5.93 -8.19 15.48
C PHE A 285 -4.58 -7.73 16.05
N LEU A 286 -3.51 -7.88 15.26
CA LEU A 286 -2.12 -7.64 15.70
C LEU A 286 -1.58 -6.23 15.44
N TRP A 287 -2.27 -5.45 14.61
CA TRP A 287 -1.78 -4.16 14.11
C TRP A 287 -2.29 -2.95 14.92
N GLY A 288 -2.83 -3.20 16.11
CA GLY A 288 -3.32 -2.16 17.02
C GLY A 288 -2.19 -1.38 17.71
N PRO A 289 -2.54 -0.36 18.50
CA PRO A 289 -1.57 0.32 19.35
C PRO A 289 -0.93 -0.70 20.32
N PRO A 290 0.38 -0.58 20.59
CA PRO A 290 1.03 -1.46 21.55
C PRO A 290 0.36 -1.31 22.93
N PRO A 291 0.27 -2.39 23.71
CA PRO A 291 -0.30 -2.32 25.06
C PRO A 291 0.51 -1.30 25.89
N LYS A 292 -0.19 -0.42 26.60
CA LYS A 292 0.44 0.50 27.56
C LYS A 292 1.24 -0.34 28.54
N LYS A 293 2.57 -0.22 28.55
CA LYS A 293 3.40 -0.78 29.62
C LYS A 293 2.88 -0.15 30.91
N ARG A 294 2.20 -0.92 31.77
CA ARG A 294 1.88 -0.48 33.12
C ARG A 294 3.21 -0.14 33.76
N GLY A 295 3.51 1.14 33.91
CA GLY A 295 4.69 1.59 34.62
C GLY A 295 4.65 0.96 36.00
N GLY A 296 5.59 0.06 36.27
CA GLY A 296 5.86 -0.36 37.62
C GLY A 296 6.36 0.86 38.36
N SER A 297 5.43 1.61 38.97
CA SER A 297 5.77 2.52 40.05
C SER A 297 6.25 1.64 41.19
N VAL A 298 7.54 1.34 41.20
CA VAL A 298 8.22 0.87 42.40
C VAL A 298 8.10 2.00 43.39
N CYS A 299 7.11 1.87 44.28
CA CYS A 299 7.05 2.63 45.51
C CYS A 299 8.27 2.25 46.36
N SER A 300 9.38 2.95 46.15
CA SER A 300 10.45 3.00 47.14
C SER A 300 9.99 3.96 48.23
N GLY A 301 9.36 3.38 49.26
CA GLY A 301 9.19 4.05 50.54
C GLY A 301 10.54 4.22 51.24
N GLY A 302 10.71 5.39 51.86
CA GLY A 302 11.71 5.61 52.91
C GLY A 302 12.51 6.90 52.77
N GLY A 303 12.27 7.86 53.68
CA GLY A 303 13.31 8.83 54.07
C GLY A 303 12.92 10.31 54.11
N VAL A 304 12.18 10.68 55.16
CA VAL A 304 12.13 11.98 55.87
C VAL A 304 13.10 13.11 55.44
N GLY A 305 12.55 14.32 55.27
CA GLY A 305 13.29 15.58 55.25
C GLY A 305 12.35 16.79 55.30
N ALA A 306 12.21 17.38 56.48
CA ALA A 306 11.29 18.48 56.80
C ALA A 306 11.66 19.81 56.11
N GLY A 307 10.64 20.63 55.83
CA GLY A 307 10.81 22.01 55.37
C GLY A 307 9.46 22.70 55.14
N SER A 308 8.88 23.24 56.20
CA SER A 308 7.64 24.04 56.20
C SER A 308 7.89 25.47 55.71
N SER A 309 6.94 26.01 54.94
CA SER A 309 6.48 27.43 54.80
C SER A 309 5.89 27.57 53.39
N GLY A 310 4.61 27.78 53.11
CA GLY A 310 3.52 28.34 53.89
C GLY A 310 3.18 29.75 53.41
N ILE A 311 2.63 29.95 52.19
CA ILE A 311 1.76 31.10 51.83
C ILE A 311 0.80 30.65 50.73
N ARG A 312 -0.50 30.95 50.93
CA ARG A 312 -1.63 30.71 50.02
C ARG A 312 -2.08 32.03 49.39
N ALA A 313 -2.61 31.92 48.16
CA ALA A 313 -3.57 32.78 47.44
C ALA A 313 -2.97 33.74 46.38
N PRO A 314 -3.77 34.20 45.37
CA PRO A 314 -5.01 33.65 44.78
C PRO A 314 -4.98 33.57 43.22
N ALA A 315 -6.08 33.07 42.66
CA ALA A 315 -6.37 32.91 41.22
C ALA A 315 -6.41 34.24 40.41
N PRO A 316 -6.23 34.22 39.07
CA PRO A 316 -6.33 35.42 38.24
C PRO A 316 -7.74 35.61 37.67
N THR A 317 -8.21 36.86 37.69
CA THR A 317 -9.34 37.38 36.89
C THR A 317 -8.85 38.15 35.65
N PRO A 318 -9.70 38.34 34.62
CA PRO A 318 -9.28 38.52 33.23
C PRO A 318 -9.30 39.97 32.71
N GLN A 319 -8.90 40.12 31.43
CA GLN A 319 -9.05 41.27 30.50
C GLN A 319 -7.97 42.37 30.58
N HIS A 320 -7.59 43.13 29.54
CA HIS A 320 -8.15 43.42 28.21
C HIS A 320 -7.02 43.85 27.23
N GLN A 321 -7.28 43.63 25.94
CA GLN A 321 -6.71 44.21 24.71
C GLN A 321 -5.72 45.40 24.79
N ARG A 322 -4.63 45.32 24.02
CA ARG A 322 -4.20 46.46 23.18
C ARG A 322 -3.60 46.03 21.85
N ARG A 323 -4.26 46.56 20.83
CA ARG A 323 -4.02 46.60 19.39
C ARG A 323 -2.63 47.14 19.03
N ARG A 324 -1.92 46.48 18.12
CA ARG A 324 -1.04 47.15 17.15
C ARG A 324 -1.03 46.36 15.84
N GLU A 325 -1.45 47.06 14.80
CA GLU A 325 -1.41 46.69 13.39
C GLU A 325 0.05 46.69 12.90
N GLU A 326 0.39 45.76 11.99
CA GLU A 326 1.19 46.03 10.80
C GLU A 326 1.06 44.84 9.82
N SER A 327 0.60 45.14 8.62
CA SER A 327 0.33 44.19 7.52
C SER A 327 1.53 44.11 6.58
N ILE A 328 1.93 42.92 6.10
CA ILE A 328 2.55 42.72 4.77
C ILE A 328 2.22 41.31 4.23
N THR A 329 1.33 41.29 3.22
CA THR A 329 1.20 40.43 2.01
C THR A 329 1.42 38.91 2.00
N SER A 330 0.31 38.19 1.78
CA SER A 330 0.03 37.18 0.73
C SER A 330 1.18 36.49 -0.04
N ALA A 331 1.22 35.15 0.05
CA ALA A 331 1.42 34.27 -1.12
C ALA A 331 0.87 32.86 -0.85
N ASN A 332 -0.39 32.62 -1.26
CA ASN A 332 -0.96 31.29 -1.43
C ASN A 332 -0.37 30.68 -2.72
N SER A 333 0.40 29.60 -2.62
CA SER A 333 0.78 28.79 -3.78
C SER A 333 -0.33 27.80 -4.15
N GLY A 334 -1.44 28.36 -4.65
CA GLY A 334 -2.45 27.59 -5.38
C GLY A 334 -1.91 27.24 -6.77
N ILE A 335 -1.86 25.94 -7.08
CA ILE A 335 -1.56 25.44 -8.42
C ILE A 335 -2.75 25.81 -9.31
N PHE A 336 -2.63 26.88 -10.10
CA PHE A 336 -3.55 27.20 -11.18
C PHE A 336 -3.25 26.27 -12.37
N VAL A 337 -4.27 25.54 -12.81
CA VAL A 337 -4.24 24.70 -14.02
C VAL A 337 -5.08 25.36 -15.11
N SER A 338 -4.53 25.39 -16.32
CA SER A 338 -5.12 25.98 -17.53
C SER A 338 -6.38 25.22 -18.01
N PRO A 339 -7.38 25.89 -18.64
CA PRO A 339 -8.64 25.29 -19.07
C PRO A 339 -8.55 24.18 -20.12
N GLN A 340 -7.36 23.91 -20.67
CA GLN A 340 -7.14 22.86 -21.68
C GLN A 340 -6.83 21.47 -21.09
N GLU A 341 -6.67 21.33 -19.77
CA GLU A 341 -6.42 20.04 -19.09
C GLU A 341 -7.67 19.32 -18.58
N ALA A 342 -8.86 19.88 -18.81
CA ALA A 342 -10.14 19.32 -18.41
C ALA A 342 -10.67 18.21 -19.38
N ALA A 343 -10.20 18.19 -20.63
CA ALA A 343 -10.71 17.27 -21.64
C ALA A 343 -10.12 15.85 -21.57
N MET A 344 -8.94 15.67 -20.98
CA MET A 344 -8.19 14.40 -21.10
C MET A 344 -8.67 13.25 -20.20
N CYS A 345 -9.73 13.41 -19.40
CA CYS A 345 -10.35 12.30 -18.66
C CYS A 345 -11.66 11.79 -19.28
N GLN A 346 -12.22 12.48 -20.28
CA GLN A 346 -13.47 12.06 -20.92
C GLN A 346 -13.24 11.17 -22.15
N ASP A 347 -12.07 11.23 -22.77
CA ASP A 347 -11.75 10.42 -23.97
C ASP A 347 -11.44 8.94 -23.67
N PHE A 348 -11.34 8.53 -22.41
CA PHE A 348 -11.05 7.13 -22.06
C PHE A 348 -12.27 6.20 -22.06
N THR A 349 -13.49 6.73 -22.25
CA THR A 349 -14.73 5.92 -22.30
C THR A 349 -15.50 6.03 -23.62
N ALA A 350 -15.16 6.98 -24.51
CA ALA A 350 -15.95 7.26 -25.72
C ALA A 350 -15.59 6.40 -26.96
N GLY A 351 -14.54 5.58 -26.90
CA GLY A 351 -14.08 4.79 -28.05
C GLY A 351 -14.81 3.46 -28.31
N ALA A 352 -15.73 3.03 -27.44
CA ALA A 352 -16.27 1.66 -27.46
C ALA A 352 -17.73 1.52 -27.94
N LEU A 353 -18.36 2.57 -28.48
CA LEU A 353 -19.76 2.54 -28.91
C LEU A 353 -19.94 3.21 -30.28
N LYS A 354 -19.33 2.65 -31.33
CA LYS A 354 -19.75 2.92 -32.71
C LYS A 354 -19.44 1.71 -33.58
N GLY A 355 -20.44 0.86 -33.78
CA GLY A 355 -20.34 -0.18 -34.78
C GLY A 355 -21.28 -1.37 -34.61
N TYR A 356 -22.55 -1.19 -34.28
CA TYR A 356 -23.57 -2.22 -34.58
C TYR A 356 -24.94 -1.57 -34.76
N THR A 357 -25.22 -1.14 -35.99
CA THR A 357 -26.58 -0.93 -36.47
C THR A 357 -26.73 -1.62 -37.82
N GLY A 358 -27.55 -2.68 -37.84
CA GLY A 358 -28.35 -3.09 -38.99
C GLY A 358 -27.69 -4.03 -40.00
N LEU A 359 -28.09 -5.30 -39.98
CA LEU A 359 -28.96 -5.82 -41.05
C LEU A 359 -29.50 -7.21 -40.69
N VAL A 360 -30.82 -7.26 -40.61
CA VAL A 360 -31.67 -8.44 -40.63
C VAL A 360 -31.61 -9.06 -42.03
N SER A 361 -31.50 -10.39 -42.15
CA SER A 361 -32.30 -11.20 -43.09
C SER A 361 -32.07 -12.71 -42.92
N ASN A 362 -33.21 -13.41 -42.92
CA ASN A 362 -33.40 -14.85 -42.94
C ASN A 362 -32.75 -15.54 -44.16
N MET A 363 -32.30 -16.78 -43.98
CA MET A 363 -32.68 -17.90 -44.87
C MET A 363 -32.42 -19.25 -44.20
N ALA A 364 -33.37 -20.15 -44.40
CA ALA A 364 -33.40 -21.52 -43.94
C ALA A 364 -32.93 -22.50 -45.03
N GLY A 365 -32.41 -23.65 -44.60
CA GLY A 365 -32.48 -24.94 -45.32
C GLY A 365 -31.31 -25.29 -46.24
N LEU A 366 -30.58 -26.37 -45.93
CA LEU A 366 -30.74 -27.70 -46.56
C LEU A 366 -29.62 -28.67 -46.17
N GLU A 367 -29.98 -29.95 -46.23
CA GLU A 367 -29.31 -31.18 -45.77
C GLU A 367 -27.99 -31.56 -46.47
N GLY A 368 -27.23 -32.47 -45.87
CA GLY A 368 -26.21 -33.27 -46.56
C GLY A 368 -25.32 -34.11 -45.63
N ALA A 369 -25.45 -35.44 -45.71
CA ALA A 369 -24.97 -36.50 -44.81
C ALA A 369 -23.42 -36.75 -44.77
N PRO A 370 -22.93 -37.62 -43.84
CA PRO A 370 -21.52 -37.77 -43.44
C PRO A 370 -20.83 -39.05 -43.94
N VAL A 371 -19.49 -39.08 -44.08
CA VAL A 371 -18.70 -40.32 -44.30
C VAL A 371 -17.22 -40.20 -43.81
N VAL A 372 -16.90 -41.01 -42.78
CA VAL A 372 -15.73 -41.93 -42.57
C VAL A 372 -14.27 -41.43 -42.40
N ALA A 373 -13.78 -41.66 -41.18
CA ALA A 373 -12.57 -42.35 -40.68
C ALA A 373 -11.19 -42.37 -41.40
N GLY A 374 -10.13 -42.29 -40.57
CA GLY A 374 -8.76 -42.78 -40.80
C GLY A 374 -7.73 -41.93 -40.01
N ALA A 375 -7.34 -42.27 -38.77
CA ALA A 375 -6.36 -43.27 -38.33
C ALA A 375 -4.87 -42.92 -38.59
N ARG A 376 -4.08 -42.93 -37.49
CA ARG A 376 -2.60 -42.96 -37.36
C ARG A 376 -1.89 -41.66 -37.77
N GLY A 377 -0.85 -41.15 -37.13
CA GLY A 377 0.21 -41.61 -36.22
C GLY A 377 1.35 -40.61 -36.50
N GLU A 378 2.02 -39.99 -35.54
CA GLU A 378 3.26 -40.48 -34.97
C GLU A 378 3.82 -39.41 -34.01
N ARG A 379 4.55 -39.91 -33.01
CA ARG A 379 5.34 -39.19 -32.02
C ARG A 379 6.53 -38.50 -32.69
N ASN A 380 7.00 -37.40 -32.11
CA ASN A 380 8.43 -37.21 -31.90
C ASN A 380 8.68 -36.39 -30.64
N GLU A 381 9.28 -37.07 -29.67
CA GLU A 381 9.93 -36.54 -28.48
C GLU A 381 11.26 -35.89 -28.89
N TYR A 382 11.57 -34.72 -28.35
CA TYR A 382 12.96 -34.35 -28.03
C TYR A 382 12.96 -33.59 -26.71
N ASN A 383 13.24 -34.35 -25.64
CA ASN A 383 13.80 -33.85 -24.39
C ASN A 383 15.24 -33.40 -24.65
N GLU A 384 15.62 -32.21 -24.21
CA GLU A 384 16.98 -31.97 -23.74
C GLU A 384 16.95 -31.28 -22.39
N VAL A 385 17.85 -31.79 -21.54
CA VAL A 385 17.89 -31.73 -20.09
C VAL A 385 19.30 -31.30 -19.76
N VAL A 386 19.43 -30.24 -18.93
CA VAL A 386 20.48 -30.02 -17.89
C VAL A 386 21.86 -29.55 -18.43
N PRO A 387 22.79 -28.95 -17.64
CA PRO A 387 22.83 -28.72 -16.18
C PRO A 387 23.21 -27.32 -15.64
N LEU A 388 22.90 -27.19 -14.33
CA LEU A 388 23.56 -26.50 -13.20
C LEU A 388 23.46 -24.97 -13.08
#